data_AF-A0A2U1KE56-F1
#
_entry.id   AF-A0A2U1KE56-F1
#
_cell.length_a   1.000
_cell.length_b   1.000
_cell.length_c   1.000
_cell.angle_alpha   90.00
_cell.angle_beta   90.00
_cell.angle_gamma   90.00
#
_symmetry.space_group_name_H-M   'P 1'
#
loop_
_entity.id
_entity.type
_entity.pdbx_description
1 polymer ?
#
loop_
_entity_poly.entity_id
_entity_poly.type
_entity_poly.pdbx_seq_one_letter_code
_entity_poly.pdbx_strand_id
1 'polypeptide(L)'
;MTNTNMSTPHQNRNIWKNTMPCKYWRSRLVELQMLLGTYCYGIPMSCLSWLERVYLQKFNKSLDCCKSFGVNNIKQLVEIMRDLGMVLLLEEPESNKVHVMSDRMVKDRQNVSLKPNVQTLLDSNSGVIEFTSFEDLYEQQFQGKLNYFQYGLTNLDHLCQVLNDILMVVEANPPRAKVIEVAKDNTFKKRKYTNMSMLSSPQQNRNICNQIEIKEDQKKAMHSKKDVDVLIDQRLVQLEALLGTYSNGIPMSRLSWLDSGYKQKFKKSLDRRSLGVNNNKELVEKMRCKGMVVFVKGSDEEEHVMTARMVELRQNVFLKLNVQKLLRRHSGEIKFESFEVSYEKQFKVKLNYLWYGLTDLDDLCKVLKDILVVEEANPSRVKVIKAVKNATIQEKGRMTCAPQSVHSSDMTNTNMLTQSSDFYQEIQEVLGDFYLGISLSHWSTFKYRYKLKFNKSLESLGVTDFTQLLRVMGERVVLFVGEWEEEYVMSASVANFRREFCLKPNVEKLLCTHGGEIEFDSFENSYEDQFKDELFYGYYCLTDLDHLCQIFENILVVEEKGKKVIKAVKGMYNLRKKKK
;
A
#
# COMPACT_ATOMS: atom_id res chain seq x y z
N MET A 1 35.71 -24.31 -37.11
CA MET A 1 35.36 -24.72 -35.72
C MET A 1 36.06 -23.77 -34.77
N THR A 2 35.37 -22.72 -34.34
CA THR A 2 35.88 -21.74 -33.37
C THR A 2 35.22 -22.01 -32.02
N ASN A 3 36.00 -22.58 -31.10
CA ASN A 3 35.60 -22.82 -29.71
C ASN A 3 35.40 -21.47 -29.00
N THR A 4 34.16 -21.14 -28.68
CA THR A 4 33.82 -20.07 -27.74
C THR A 4 33.74 -20.67 -26.35
N ASN A 5 34.77 -20.42 -25.54
CA ASN A 5 34.79 -20.77 -24.12
C ASN A 5 33.71 -19.97 -23.38
N MET A 6 32.63 -20.63 -22.95
CA MET A 6 31.71 -20.06 -21.98
C MET A 6 32.35 -20.12 -20.59
N SER A 7 32.70 -18.95 -20.05
CA SER A 7 33.15 -18.78 -18.67
C SER A 7 31.99 -19.00 -17.69
N THR A 8 32.28 -19.66 -16.57
CA THR A 8 31.28 -20.07 -15.58
C THR A 8 30.80 -18.89 -14.71
N PRO A 9 29.52 -18.87 -14.26
CA PRO A 9 28.90 -17.73 -13.55
C PRO A 9 29.60 -17.30 -12.25
N HIS A 10 30.42 -18.16 -11.64
CA HIS A 10 31.05 -17.86 -10.36
C HIS A 10 32.21 -16.86 -10.42
N GLN A 11 32.90 -16.72 -11.57
CA GLN A 11 34.00 -15.76 -11.68
C GLN A 11 33.54 -14.30 -11.79
N ASN A 12 32.33 -14.04 -12.28
CA ASN A 12 31.80 -12.68 -12.42
C ASN A 12 31.37 -12.03 -11.11
N ARG A 13 30.96 -12.80 -10.08
CA ARG A 13 30.54 -12.22 -8.78
C ARG A 13 31.63 -11.43 -8.06
N ASN A 14 32.90 -11.78 -8.26
CA ASN A 14 34.02 -11.11 -7.61
C ASN A 14 34.47 -9.84 -8.34
N ILE A 15 34.19 -9.72 -9.63
CA ILE A 15 34.53 -8.53 -10.42
C ILE A 15 33.69 -7.35 -9.94
N TRP A 16 32.37 -7.52 -9.79
CA TRP A 16 31.48 -6.41 -9.39
C TRP A 16 31.65 -5.95 -7.93
N LYS A 17 32.12 -6.82 -7.03
CA LYS A 17 32.37 -6.46 -5.63
C LYS A 17 33.54 -5.50 -5.45
N ASN A 18 34.53 -5.53 -6.34
CA ASN A 18 35.79 -4.81 -6.17
C ASN A 18 35.93 -3.57 -7.08
N THR A 19 35.08 -3.41 -8.11
CA THR A 19 35.18 -2.30 -9.09
C THR A 19 34.04 -1.28 -9.04
N MET A 20 33.08 -1.37 -8.11
CA MET A 20 31.92 -0.46 -8.08
C MET A 20 31.88 0.48 -6.86
N PRO A 21 32.41 1.71 -6.98
CA PRO A 21 32.48 2.66 -5.88
C PRO A 21 31.31 3.67 -5.92
N CYS A 22 30.13 3.33 -5.39
CA CYS A 22 29.18 4.37 -4.97
C CYS A 22 28.03 3.86 -4.07
N LYS A 23 27.78 4.46 -2.89
CA LYS A 23 26.55 4.19 -2.11
C LYS A 23 25.25 4.44 -2.92
N TYR A 24 25.33 5.28 -3.96
CA TYR A 24 24.21 5.71 -4.80
C TYR A 24 23.56 4.58 -5.62
N TRP A 25 24.35 3.62 -6.11
CA TRP A 25 23.81 2.56 -6.98
C TRP A 25 22.92 1.59 -6.20
N ARG A 26 23.32 1.23 -4.97
CA ARG A 26 22.54 0.33 -4.10
C ARG A 26 21.16 0.91 -3.79
N SER A 27 21.08 2.22 -3.49
CA SER A 27 19.79 2.89 -3.25
C SER A 27 18.85 2.74 -4.45
N ARG A 28 19.34 3.01 -5.66
CA ARG A 28 18.54 2.91 -6.88
C ARG A 28 18.08 1.47 -7.17
N LEU A 29 18.94 0.46 -6.94
CA LEU A 29 18.52 -0.94 -7.11
C LEU A 29 17.46 -1.35 -6.09
N VAL A 30 17.57 -0.90 -4.84
CA VAL A 30 16.56 -1.15 -3.79
C VAL A 30 15.24 -0.47 -4.16
N GLU A 31 15.27 0.77 -4.63
CA GLU A 31 14.08 1.48 -5.12
C GLU A 31 13.43 0.78 -6.31
N LEU A 32 14.21 0.27 -7.27
CA LEU A 32 13.69 -0.50 -8.39
C LEU A 32 13.08 -1.84 -7.90
N GLN A 33 13.74 -2.52 -6.96
CA GLN A 33 13.22 -3.75 -6.36
C GLN A 33 11.90 -3.50 -5.59
N MET A 34 11.79 -2.37 -4.89
CA MET A 34 10.55 -1.95 -4.23
C MET A 34 9.46 -1.62 -5.25
N LEU A 35 9.80 -0.94 -6.35
CA LEU A 35 8.86 -0.62 -7.42
C LEU A 35 8.34 -1.89 -8.10
N LEU A 36 9.24 -2.83 -8.44
CA LEU A 36 8.87 -4.16 -8.93
C LEU A 36 7.98 -4.91 -7.93
N GLY A 37 8.19 -4.69 -6.63
CA GLY A 37 7.36 -5.23 -5.56
C GLY A 37 5.90 -4.84 -5.60
N THR A 38 5.57 -3.68 -6.18
CA THR A 38 4.18 -3.22 -6.33
C THR A 38 3.40 -3.97 -7.42
N TYR A 39 4.07 -4.80 -8.21
CA TYR A 39 3.47 -5.60 -9.28
C TYR A 39 3.47 -7.07 -8.91
N CYS A 40 2.33 -7.58 -8.42
CA CYS A 40 2.20 -8.97 -7.96
C CYS A 40 2.54 -10.00 -9.05
N TYR A 41 2.26 -9.68 -10.32
CA TYR A 41 2.55 -10.52 -11.48
C TYR A 41 3.88 -10.17 -12.16
N GLY A 42 4.68 -9.29 -11.57
CA GLY A 42 5.90 -8.79 -12.21
C GLY A 42 5.58 -7.92 -13.43
N ILE A 43 6.64 -7.56 -14.16
CA ILE A 43 6.56 -6.75 -15.37
C ILE A 43 7.14 -7.56 -16.52
N PRO A 44 6.42 -7.73 -17.65
CA PRO A 44 6.98 -8.37 -18.84
C PRO A 44 8.29 -7.69 -19.26
N MET A 45 9.29 -8.48 -19.68
CA MET A 45 10.58 -7.95 -20.16
C MET A 45 10.42 -6.97 -21.33
N SER A 46 9.40 -7.17 -22.17
CA SER A 46 9.05 -6.26 -23.28
C SER A 46 8.51 -4.90 -22.81
N CYS A 47 8.08 -4.80 -21.55
CA CYS A 47 7.51 -3.59 -20.95
C CYS A 47 8.50 -2.85 -20.04
N LEU A 48 9.79 -3.21 -20.02
CA LEU A 48 10.74 -2.55 -19.12
C LEU A 48 10.94 -1.05 -19.42
N SER A 49 10.73 -0.58 -20.65
CA SER A 49 10.76 0.86 -20.95
C SER A 49 9.66 1.64 -20.21
N TRP A 50 8.56 0.99 -19.86
CA TRP A 50 7.52 1.58 -19.02
C TRP A 50 7.99 1.70 -17.56
N LEU A 51 8.77 0.74 -17.06
CA LEU A 51 9.35 0.80 -15.71
C LEU A 51 10.24 2.02 -15.51
N GLU A 52 11.00 2.45 -16.52
CA GLU A 52 11.79 3.69 -16.48
C GLU A 52 10.90 4.93 -16.27
N ARG A 53 9.75 4.99 -16.96
CA ARG A 53 8.79 6.10 -16.83
C ARG A 53 8.14 6.12 -15.46
N VAL A 54 7.71 4.96 -14.96
CA VAL A 54 7.10 4.86 -13.62
C VAL A 54 8.11 5.19 -12.54
N TYR A 55 9.35 4.74 -12.69
CA TYR A 55 10.43 5.07 -11.77
C TYR A 55 10.68 6.58 -11.74
N LEU A 56 10.77 7.22 -12.91
CA LEU A 56 10.90 8.67 -13.01
C LEU A 56 9.74 9.40 -12.33
N GLN A 57 8.50 8.99 -12.59
CA GLN A 57 7.32 9.59 -11.97
C GLN A 57 7.31 9.42 -10.45
N LYS A 58 7.67 8.23 -9.95
CA LYS A 58 7.59 7.90 -8.53
C LYS A 58 8.70 8.54 -7.71
N PHE A 59 9.91 8.61 -8.24
CA PHE A 59 11.09 9.05 -7.50
C PHE A 59 11.64 10.39 -7.98
N ASN A 60 10.94 11.05 -8.91
CA ASN A 60 11.31 12.31 -9.55
C ASN A 60 12.77 12.33 -10.06
N LYS A 61 13.28 11.17 -10.48
CA LYS A 61 14.66 11.02 -10.96
C LYS A 61 14.77 9.95 -12.05
N SER A 62 15.56 10.25 -13.08
CA SER A 62 15.83 9.30 -14.15
C SER A 62 16.59 8.09 -13.58
N LEU A 63 16.20 6.89 -14.02
CA LEU A 63 16.96 5.68 -13.73
C LEU A 63 18.38 5.77 -14.31
N ASP A 64 18.60 6.64 -15.32
CA ASP A 64 19.88 6.94 -16.00
C ASP A 64 20.76 5.70 -16.10
N CYS A 65 20.09 4.62 -16.50
CA CYS A 65 20.51 3.23 -16.38
C CYS A 65 21.92 3.10 -16.96
N CYS A 66 22.16 3.81 -18.06
CA CYS A 66 23.34 3.57 -18.86
C CYS A 66 24.60 4.23 -18.32
N LYS A 67 24.49 5.46 -17.79
CA LYS A 67 25.65 6.19 -17.28
C LYS A 67 26.01 5.81 -15.85
N SER A 68 25.00 5.53 -15.01
CA SER A 68 25.21 5.31 -13.57
C SER A 68 25.64 3.88 -13.23
N PHE A 69 25.22 2.90 -14.04
CA PHE A 69 25.50 1.48 -13.81
C PHE A 69 26.46 0.86 -14.83
N GLY A 70 26.93 1.65 -15.81
CA GLY A 70 27.80 1.14 -16.88
C GLY A 70 27.11 0.12 -17.79
N VAL A 71 25.78 0.11 -17.83
CA VAL A 71 25.00 -0.72 -18.77
C VAL A 71 24.55 0.13 -19.95
N ASN A 72 23.89 -0.45 -20.95
CA ASN A 72 23.40 0.28 -22.12
C ASN A 72 21.87 0.35 -22.19
N ASN A 73 21.16 -0.39 -21.32
CA ASN A 73 19.70 -0.39 -21.24
C ASN A 73 19.20 -1.05 -19.94
N ILE A 74 17.92 -0.88 -19.64
CA ILE A 74 17.27 -1.47 -18.45
C ILE A 74 17.27 -3.01 -18.46
N LYS A 75 17.31 -3.66 -19.63
CA LYS A 75 17.39 -5.12 -19.71
C LYS A 75 18.70 -5.63 -19.09
N GLN A 76 19.83 -5.02 -19.42
CA GLN A 76 21.11 -5.32 -18.77
C GLN A 76 21.12 -5.01 -17.27
N LEU A 77 20.43 -3.95 -16.84
CA LEU A 77 20.27 -3.66 -15.40
C LEU A 77 19.51 -4.76 -14.66
N VAL A 78 18.43 -5.28 -15.26
CA VAL A 78 17.67 -6.41 -14.73
C VAL A 78 18.52 -7.67 -14.63
N GLU A 79 19.36 -7.94 -15.64
CA GLU A 79 20.31 -9.06 -15.60
C GLU A 79 21.29 -8.93 -14.41
N ILE A 80 21.84 -7.72 -14.17
CA ILE A 80 22.67 -7.44 -13.00
C ILE A 80 21.87 -7.68 -11.71
N MET A 81 20.63 -7.19 -11.63
CA MET A 81 19.78 -7.42 -10.45
C MET A 81 19.48 -8.90 -10.23
N ARG A 82 19.33 -9.69 -11.29
CA ARG A 82 19.13 -11.14 -11.20
C ARG A 82 20.38 -11.81 -10.66
N ASP A 83 21.56 -11.43 -11.16
CA ASP A 83 22.84 -11.98 -10.71
C ASP A 83 23.14 -11.64 -9.24
N LEU A 84 22.60 -10.51 -8.76
CA LEU A 84 22.60 -10.08 -7.36
C LEU A 84 21.50 -10.75 -6.50
N GLY A 85 20.62 -11.56 -7.10
CA GLY A 85 19.50 -12.20 -6.40
C GLY A 85 18.40 -11.23 -5.95
N MET A 86 18.30 -10.05 -6.56
CA MET A 86 17.28 -9.05 -6.22
C MET A 86 15.98 -9.26 -6.98
N VAL A 87 16.04 -9.87 -8.17
CA VAL A 87 14.90 -10.13 -9.03
C VAL A 87 14.91 -11.58 -9.52
N LEU A 88 13.71 -12.09 -9.79
CA LEU A 88 13.45 -13.37 -10.44
C LEU A 88 12.99 -13.10 -11.87
N LEU A 89 13.47 -13.91 -12.80
CA LEU A 89 12.95 -13.96 -14.17
C LEU A 89 12.06 -15.20 -14.27
N LEU A 90 10.78 -14.99 -14.54
CA LEU A 90 9.80 -16.07 -14.62
C LEU A 90 9.16 -16.07 -16.01
N GLU A 91 9.20 -17.21 -16.68
CA GLU A 91 8.52 -17.39 -17.97
C GLU A 91 7.08 -17.84 -17.73
N GLU A 92 6.13 -17.09 -18.28
CA GLU A 92 4.71 -17.43 -18.19
C GLU A 92 4.40 -18.63 -19.11
N PRO A 93 3.89 -19.76 -18.60
CA PRO A 93 3.73 -21.00 -19.38
C PRO A 93 2.84 -20.86 -20.62
N GLU A 94 1.80 -20.03 -20.54
CA GLU A 94 0.82 -19.89 -21.62
C GLU A 94 1.32 -18.98 -22.76
N SER A 95 2.18 -18.01 -22.43
CA SER A 95 2.56 -16.94 -23.36
C SER A 95 4.04 -16.94 -23.75
N ASN A 96 4.87 -17.75 -23.08
CA ASN A 96 6.33 -17.76 -23.16
C ASN A 96 6.94 -16.35 -22.93
N LYS A 97 6.23 -15.47 -22.21
CA LYS A 97 6.73 -14.13 -21.88
C LYS A 97 7.50 -14.19 -20.57
N VAL A 98 8.76 -13.78 -20.62
CA VAL A 98 9.59 -13.60 -19.42
C VAL A 98 9.15 -12.33 -18.69
N HIS A 99 8.88 -12.45 -17.39
CA HIS A 99 8.54 -11.36 -16.49
C HIS A 99 9.63 -11.17 -15.44
N VAL A 100 9.81 -9.92 -15.02
CA VAL A 100 10.72 -9.52 -13.94
C VAL A 100 9.92 -9.33 -12.67
N MET A 101 10.29 -10.05 -11.62
CA MET A 101 9.67 -9.96 -10.30
C MET A 101 10.70 -9.60 -9.24
N SER A 102 10.30 -8.90 -8.19
CA SER A 102 11.14 -8.70 -7.01
C SER A 102 11.26 -10.02 -6.23
N ASP A 103 12.48 -10.56 -6.10
CA ASP A 103 12.74 -11.83 -5.39
C ASP A 103 12.27 -11.75 -3.93
N ARG A 104 12.60 -10.64 -3.27
CA ARG A 104 12.19 -10.38 -1.88
C ARG A 104 10.68 -10.44 -1.73
N MET A 105 9.95 -9.77 -2.62
CA MET A 105 8.48 -9.68 -2.51
C MET A 105 7.80 -10.99 -2.87
N VAL A 106 8.40 -11.77 -3.77
CA VAL A 106 7.96 -13.14 -4.07
C VAL A 106 8.10 -14.01 -2.81
N LYS A 107 9.27 -14.00 -2.16
CA LYS A 107 9.50 -14.73 -0.90
C LYS A 107 8.57 -14.27 0.22
N ASP A 108 8.36 -12.96 0.34
CA ASP A 108 7.42 -12.41 1.32
C ASP A 108 6.01 -12.97 1.06
N ARG A 109 5.51 -12.94 -0.19
CA ARG A 109 4.19 -13.53 -0.53
C ARG A 109 4.12 -15.04 -0.29
N GLN A 110 5.20 -15.77 -0.59
CA GLN A 110 5.28 -17.20 -0.33
C GLN A 110 5.15 -17.48 1.18
N ASN A 111 5.88 -16.75 2.02
CA ASN A 111 5.88 -16.95 3.47
C ASN A 111 4.60 -16.46 4.15
N VAL A 112 4.07 -15.33 3.69
CA VAL A 112 2.93 -14.65 4.31
C VAL A 112 1.60 -15.27 3.91
N SER A 113 1.43 -15.62 2.64
CA SER A 113 0.11 -16.03 2.12
C SER A 113 0.11 -17.49 1.66
N LEU A 114 1.04 -17.87 0.80
CA LEU A 114 0.98 -19.19 0.18
C LEU A 114 1.22 -20.31 1.19
N LYS A 115 2.31 -20.21 1.96
CA LYS A 115 2.73 -21.25 2.90
C LYS A 115 1.66 -21.50 3.99
N PRO A 116 1.05 -20.48 4.64
CA PRO A 116 -0.07 -20.70 5.55
C PRO A 116 -1.29 -21.34 4.89
N ASN A 117 -1.63 -20.94 3.66
CA ASN A 117 -2.76 -21.51 2.93
C ASN A 117 -2.51 -23.00 2.61
N VAL A 118 -1.32 -23.34 2.13
CA VAL A 118 -0.92 -24.73 1.85
C VAL A 118 -0.92 -25.57 3.14
N GLN A 119 -0.42 -25.03 4.25
CA GLN A 119 -0.46 -25.72 5.54
C GLN A 119 -1.90 -25.94 6.03
N THR A 120 -2.77 -24.94 5.89
CA THR A 120 -4.18 -25.04 6.26
C THR A 120 -4.91 -26.05 5.38
N LEU A 121 -4.58 -26.11 4.08
CA LEU A 121 -5.13 -27.10 3.15
C LEU A 121 -4.75 -28.53 3.57
N LEU A 122 -3.48 -28.75 3.91
CA LEU A 122 -3.01 -30.04 4.42
C LEU A 122 -3.70 -30.42 5.73
N ASP A 123 -3.82 -29.48 6.67
CA ASP A 123 -4.45 -29.71 7.97
C ASP A 123 -5.92 -30.11 7.83
N SER A 124 -6.66 -29.51 6.88
CA SER A 124 -8.03 -29.90 6.54
C SER A 124 -8.17 -31.29 5.93
N ASN A 125 -7.09 -31.82 5.34
CA ASN A 125 -7.07 -33.10 4.63
C ASN A 125 -6.20 -34.15 5.35
N SER A 126 -6.20 -34.14 6.69
CA SER A 126 -5.46 -35.11 7.52
C SER A 126 -3.94 -35.15 7.27
N GLY A 127 -3.38 -34.09 6.71
CA GLY A 127 -1.95 -33.97 6.37
C GLY A 127 -1.51 -34.70 5.10
N VAL A 128 -2.45 -35.27 4.32
CA VAL A 128 -2.14 -36.03 3.09
C VAL A 128 -3.13 -35.65 1.99
N ILE A 129 -2.63 -35.26 0.82
CA ILE A 129 -3.43 -34.89 -0.35
C ILE A 129 -2.93 -35.62 -1.57
N GLU A 130 -3.82 -36.17 -2.41
CA GLU A 130 -3.42 -36.72 -3.71
C GLU A 130 -2.88 -35.59 -4.60
N PHE A 131 -1.72 -35.80 -5.24
CA PHE A 131 -1.05 -34.76 -6.03
C PHE A 131 -1.94 -34.18 -7.14
N THR A 132 -2.77 -35.03 -7.76
CA THR A 132 -3.73 -34.64 -8.81
C THR A 132 -4.92 -33.85 -8.29
N SER A 133 -5.27 -33.97 -7.02
CA SER A 133 -6.42 -33.29 -6.39
C SER A 133 -6.05 -31.98 -5.69
N PHE A 134 -4.74 -31.65 -5.59
CA PHE A 134 -4.27 -30.52 -4.81
C PHE A 134 -4.87 -29.18 -5.26
N GLU A 135 -4.88 -28.91 -6.57
CA GLU A 135 -5.37 -27.65 -7.13
C GLU A 135 -6.88 -27.49 -6.95
N ASP A 136 -7.65 -28.57 -7.15
CA ASP A 136 -9.11 -28.59 -6.98
C ASP A 136 -9.49 -28.34 -5.51
N LEU A 137 -8.79 -29.00 -4.58
CA LEU A 137 -9.01 -28.80 -3.14
C LEU A 137 -8.61 -27.38 -2.72
N TYR A 138 -7.52 -26.84 -3.27
CA TYR A 138 -7.13 -25.44 -3.03
C TYR A 138 -8.22 -24.47 -3.53
N GLU A 139 -8.71 -24.65 -4.76
CA GLU A 139 -9.76 -23.82 -5.34
C GLU A 139 -11.06 -23.89 -4.54
N GLN A 140 -11.45 -25.08 -4.10
CA GLN A 140 -12.63 -25.29 -3.27
C GLN A 140 -12.50 -24.60 -1.91
N GLN A 141 -11.35 -24.74 -1.23
CA GLN A 141 -11.16 -24.22 0.12
C GLN A 141 -10.99 -22.69 0.14
N PHE A 142 -10.27 -22.12 -0.84
CA PHE A 142 -9.95 -20.69 -0.87
C PHE A 142 -10.77 -19.89 -1.89
N GLN A 143 -11.76 -20.52 -2.52
CA GLN A 143 -12.66 -19.91 -3.52
C GLN A 143 -11.91 -19.24 -4.68
N GLY A 144 -10.79 -19.83 -5.10
CA GLY A 144 -9.99 -19.31 -6.20
C GLY A 144 -8.84 -20.22 -6.61
N LYS A 145 -8.58 -20.27 -7.93
CA LYS A 145 -7.48 -21.03 -8.50
C LYS A 145 -6.14 -20.57 -7.95
N LEU A 146 -5.27 -21.53 -7.61
CA LEU A 146 -3.90 -21.23 -7.24
C LEU A 146 -3.15 -20.65 -8.44
N ASN A 147 -2.89 -19.35 -8.40
CA ASN A 147 -2.06 -18.70 -9.40
C ASN A 147 -0.58 -18.87 -9.01
N TYR A 148 0.10 -19.87 -9.58
CA TYR A 148 1.53 -20.11 -9.32
C TYR A 148 2.39 -18.88 -9.63
N PHE A 149 2.07 -18.21 -10.73
CA PHE A 149 2.87 -17.11 -11.25
C PHE A 149 3.02 -15.97 -10.25
N GLN A 150 1.95 -15.58 -9.54
CA GLN A 150 2.01 -14.50 -8.54
C GLN A 150 3.01 -14.77 -7.39
N TYR A 151 3.30 -16.05 -7.14
CA TYR A 151 4.22 -16.52 -6.10
C TYR A 151 5.59 -16.90 -6.66
N GLY A 152 5.93 -16.52 -7.90
CA GLY A 152 7.21 -16.87 -8.49
C GLY A 152 7.33 -18.35 -8.87
N LEU A 153 6.21 -19.07 -8.98
CA LEU A 153 6.16 -20.50 -9.24
C LEU A 153 5.66 -20.78 -10.67
N THR A 154 6.02 -21.93 -11.21
CA THR A 154 5.65 -22.35 -12.57
C THR A 154 4.54 -23.39 -12.58
N ASN A 155 4.51 -24.28 -11.58
CA ASN A 155 3.57 -25.39 -11.47
C ASN A 155 3.62 -26.01 -10.05
N LEU A 156 2.83 -27.07 -9.83
CA LEU A 156 2.75 -27.81 -8.57
C LEU A 156 4.07 -28.48 -8.15
N ASP A 157 4.84 -29.01 -9.11
CA ASP A 157 6.17 -29.57 -8.81
C ASP A 157 7.11 -28.50 -8.23
N HIS A 158 7.11 -27.30 -8.83
CA HIS A 158 7.90 -26.17 -8.35
C HIS A 158 7.41 -25.66 -6.98
N LEU A 159 6.09 -25.68 -6.72
CA LEU A 159 5.54 -25.41 -5.38
C LEU A 159 6.13 -26.36 -4.32
N CYS A 160 6.15 -27.67 -4.62
CA CYS A 160 6.70 -28.69 -3.71
C CYS A 160 8.21 -28.51 -3.48
N GLN A 161 8.95 -28.06 -4.48
CA GLN A 161 10.38 -27.76 -4.34
C GLN A 161 10.64 -26.51 -3.47
N VAL A 162 9.85 -25.45 -3.67
CA VAL A 162 10.03 -24.18 -2.93
C VAL A 162 9.55 -24.30 -1.48
N LEU A 163 8.46 -25.04 -1.25
CA LEU A 163 7.89 -25.27 0.08
C LEU A 163 8.28 -26.64 0.64
N ASN A 164 9.48 -27.12 0.32
CA ASN A 164 9.98 -28.44 0.75
C ASN A 164 10.13 -28.60 2.27
N ASP A 165 10.06 -27.49 3.01
CA ASP A 165 10.08 -27.45 4.45
C ASP A 165 8.71 -27.76 5.08
N ILE A 166 7.62 -27.72 4.30
CA ILE A 166 6.28 -28.15 4.72
C ILE A 166 5.70 -29.26 3.85
N LEU A 167 6.13 -29.39 2.59
CA LEU A 167 5.64 -30.37 1.61
C LEU A 167 6.66 -31.47 1.35
N MET A 168 6.19 -32.72 1.31
CA MET A 168 6.94 -33.87 0.79
C MET A 168 6.09 -34.61 -0.23
N VAL A 169 6.64 -34.90 -1.41
CA VAL A 169 5.97 -35.75 -2.41
C VAL A 169 6.40 -37.19 -2.19
N VAL A 170 5.45 -38.08 -1.92
CA VAL A 170 5.67 -39.51 -1.66
C VAL A 170 4.91 -40.35 -2.70
N GLU A 171 5.52 -41.45 -3.15
CA GLU A 171 4.80 -42.44 -3.97
C GLU A 171 3.99 -43.36 -3.05
N ALA A 172 2.66 -43.34 -3.22
CA ALA A 172 1.74 -44.19 -2.48
C ALA A 172 1.80 -45.64 -2.97
N ASN A 173 1.42 -46.58 -2.10
CA ASN A 173 1.31 -48.01 -2.40
C ASN A 173 -0.18 -48.38 -2.51
N PRO A 174 -0.69 -48.90 -3.64
CA PRO A 174 0.02 -49.48 -4.78
C PRO A 174 0.76 -48.44 -5.65
N PRO A 175 1.93 -48.80 -6.21
CA PRO A 175 2.85 -47.88 -6.87
C PRO A 175 2.19 -47.31 -8.14
N ARG A 176 1.74 -46.05 -8.07
CA ARG A 176 1.35 -45.19 -9.20
C ARG A 176 0.77 -43.84 -8.79
N ALA A 177 0.26 -43.69 -7.57
CA ALA A 177 -0.28 -42.41 -7.10
C ALA A 177 0.80 -41.62 -6.35
N LYS A 178 1.00 -40.34 -6.71
CA LYS A 178 1.80 -39.40 -5.92
C LYS A 178 0.91 -38.73 -4.90
N VAL A 179 1.36 -38.65 -3.66
CA VAL A 179 0.68 -37.90 -2.58
C VAL A 179 1.61 -36.81 -2.06
N ILE A 180 1.02 -35.72 -1.60
CA ILE A 180 1.67 -34.61 -0.92
C ILE A 180 1.38 -34.78 0.57
N GLU A 181 2.43 -34.98 1.36
CA GLU A 181 2.37 -35.14 2.81
C GLU A 181 3.05 -33.98 3.53
N VAL A 182 2.70 -33.77 4.80
CA VAL A 182 3.44 -32.85 5.68
C VAL A 182 4.88 -33.36 5.86
N ALA A 183 5.87 -32.50 5.59
CA ALA A 183 7.27 -32.83 5.82
C ALA A 183 7.50 -33.29 7.28
N LYS A 184 8.12 -34.48 7.46
CA LYS A 184 8.21 -35.19 8.75
C LYS A 184 8.84 -34.36 9.87
N ASP A 185 9.74 -33.43 9.56
CA ASP A 185 10.41 -32.60 10.56
C ASP A 185 9.47 -31.61 11.29
N ASN A 186 8.27 -31.34 10.77
CA ASN A 186 7.27 -30.52 11.44
C ASN A 186 6.36 -31.31 12.42
N THR A 187 6.32 -32.64 12.33
CA THR A 187 5.41 -33.46 13.16
C THR A 187 5.78 -33.49 14.65
N PHE A 188 7.04 -33.19 15.00
CA PHE A 188 7.48 -33.14 16.40
C PHE A 188 6.88 -31.97 17.21
N LYS A 189 6.36 -30.92 16.56
CA LYS A 189 5.72 -29.78 17.25
C LYS A 189 4.22 -29.97 17.51
N LYS A 190 3.54 -30.93 16.86
CA LYS A 190 2.06 -31.04 16.88
C LYS A 190 1.46 -32.04 17.87
N ARG A 191 2.23 -32.91 18.54
CA ARG A 191 1.71 -33.98 19.43
C ARG A 191 1.05 -33.55 20.76
N LYS A 192 0.75 -32.27 20.98
CA LYS A 192 0.19 -31.78 22.26
C LYS A 192 -1.30 -31.36 22.26
N TYR A 193 -2.03 -31.47 21.14
CA TYR A 193 -3.34 -30.80 21.03
C TYR A 193 -4.55 -31.68 20.64
N THR A 194 -4.44 -33.01 20.60
CA THR A 194 -5.55 -33.86 20.10
C THR A 194 -6.22 -34.70 21.18
N ASN A 195 -6.70 -34.05 22.25
CA ASN A 195 -7.63 -34.68 23.19
C ASN A 195 -8.55 -33.61 23.77
N MET A 196 -9.66 -33.30 23.08
CA MET A 196 -10.94 -32.83 23.64
C MET A 196 -11.97 -32.78 22.51
N SER A 197 -12.66 -33.91 22.32
CA SER A 197 -13.89 -34.03 21.53
C SER A 197 -14.87 -34.80 22.41
N MET A 198 -15.91 -34.13 22.89
CA MET A 198 -17.02 -34.76 23.62
C MET A 198 -18.31 -34.57 22.83
N LEU A 199 -18.99 -35.70 22.71
CA LEU A 199 -20.28 -35.96 22.10
C LEU A 199 -21.41 -35.24 22.86
N SER A 200 -22.44 -34.78 22.14
CA SER A 200 -23.75 -34.51 22.72
C SER A 200 -24.87 -34.99 21.79
N SER A 201 -25.78 -35.79 22.36
CA SER A 201 -26.83 -36.56 21.70
C SER A 201 -28.09 -35.75 21.36
N PRO A 202 -28.90 -36.17 20.37
CA PRO A 202 -30.14 -35.50 19.99
C PRO A 202 -31.37 -36.20 20.55
N GLN A 203 -32.03 -35.66 21.58
CA GLN A 203 -33.38 -36.09 21.97
C GLN A 203 -34.07 -35.03 22.85
N GLN A 204 -34.72 -34.05 22.22
CA GLN A 204 -35.88 -33.33 22.74
C GLN A 204 -36.27 -32.24 21.73
N ASN A 205 -37.17 -32.55 20.79
CA ASN A 205 -37.99 -31.54 20.12
C ASN A 205 -39.06 -32.22 19.27
N ARG A 206 -40.29 -32.29 19.78
CA ARG A 206 -41.45 -32.65 18.94
C ARG A 206 -42.72 -31.84 19.17
N ASN A 207 -42.75 -30.88 20.11
CA ASN A 207 -43.96 -30.10 20.39
C ASN A 207 -43.84 -28.59 20.11
N ILE A 208 -42.86 -28.16 19.31
CA ILE A 208 -42.70 -26.76 18.87
C ILE A 208 -42.86 -26.62 17.35
N CYS A 209 -43.48 -27.56 16.64
CA CYS A 209 -43.53 -27.50 15.17
C CYS A 209 -44.65 -26.63 14.58
N ASN A 210 -45.77 -26.41 15.28
CA ASN A 210 -46.95 -25.83 14.60
C ASN A 210 -47.18 -24.32 14.85
N GLN A 211 -46.45 -23.69 15.78
CA GLN A 211 -46.43 -22.22 15.95
C GLN A 211 -45.19 -21.55 15.33
N ILE A 212 -44.19 -22.34 14.93
CA ILE A 212 -42.97 -21.86 14.28
C ILE A 212 -43.20 -21.60 12.79
N GLU A 213 -44.02 -22.40 12.10
CA GLU A 213 -44.23 -22.30 10.64
C GLU A 213 -44.74 -20.91 10.17
N ILE A 214 -45.69 -20.30 10.86
CA ILE A 214 -46.26 -19.00 10.45
C ILE A 214 -45.30 -17.82 10.75
N LYS A 215 -44.47 -17.94 11.80
CA LYS A 215 -43.41 -16.95 12.10
C LYS A 215 -42.16 -17.17 11.24
N GLU A 216 -41.89 -18.40 10.82
CA GLU A 216 -40.78 -18.72 9.92
C GLU A 216 -41.02 -18.20 8.50
N ASP A 217 -42.24 -18.21 7.98
CA ASP A 217 -42.49 -17.68 6.64
C ASP A 217 -42.40 -16.14 6.58
N GLN A 218 -42.84 -15.45 7.63
CA GLN A 218 -42.60 -14.00 7.77
C GLN A 218 -41.12 -13.68 8.00
N LYS A 219 -40.39 -14.50 8.78
CA LYS A 219 -38.95 -14.35 9.02
C LYS A 219 -38.12 -14.70 7.79
N LYS A 220 -38.51 -15.70 6.99
CA LYS A 220 -37.92 -16.07 5.69
C LYS A 220 -38.16 -14.97 4.66
N ALA A 221 -39.34 -14.35 4.62
CA ALA A 221 -39.60 -13.20 3.75
C ALA A 221 -38.78 -11.96 4.16
N MET A 222 -38.65 -11.68 5.46
CA MET A 222 -37.79 -10.60 5.97
C MET A 222 -36.29 -10.87 5.77
N HIS A 223 -35.83 -12.12 5.95
CA HIS A 223 -34.44 -12.51 5.66
C HIS A 223 -34.14 -12.45 4.17
N SER A 224 -35.04 -12.94 3.31
CA SER A 224 -34.91 -12.85 1.86
C SER A 224 -34.77 -11.40 1.36
N LYS A 225 -35.56 -10.46 1.89
CA LYS A 225 -35.42 -9.04 1.52
C LYS A 225 -34.09 -8.44 1.99
N LYS A 226 -33.66 -8.76 3.22
CA LYS A 226 -32.39 -8.27 3.78
C LYS A 226 -31.18 -8.85 3.02
N ASP A 227 -31.24 -10.11 2.62
CA ASP A 227 -30.18 -10.77 1.85
C ASP A 227 -30.07 -10.19 0.44
N VAL A 228 -31.21 -9.83 -0.19
CA VAL A 228 -31.24 -9.12 -1.47
C VAL A 228 -30.63 -7.72 -1.36
N ASP A 229 -30.98 -6.96 -0.32
CA ASP A 229 -30.41 -5.62 -0.11
C ASP A 229 -28.88 -5.67 0.12
N VAL A 230 -28.39 -6.67 0.89
CA VAL A 230 -26.95 -6.89 1.11
C VAL A 230 -26.23 -7.23 -0.20
N LEU A 231 -26.83 -8.07 -1.06
CA LEU A 231 -26.26 -8.40 -2.37
C LEU A 231 -26.24 -7.20 -3.31
N ILE A 232 -27.28 -6.34 -3.27
CA ILE A 232 -27.33 -5.09 -4.04
C ILE A 232 -26.19 -4.18 -3.59
N ASP A 233 -26.05 -3.93 -2.28
CA ASP A 233 -25.01 -3.06 -1.75
C ASP A 233 -23.60 -3.60 -2.05
N GLN A 234 -23.38 -4.92 -1.93
CA GLN A 234 -22.10 -5.53 -2.30
C GLN A 234 -21.76 -5.31 -3.78
N ARG A 235 -22.74 -5.41 -4.69
CA ARG A 235 -22.52 -5.17 -6.12
C ARG A 235 -22.28 -3.69 -6.42
N LEU A 236 -22.96 -2.77 -5.74
CA LEU A 236 -22.71 -1.34 -5.87
C LEU A 236 -21.30 -0.95 -5.39
N VAL A 237 -20.81 -1.56 -4.29
CA VAL A 237 -19.43 -1.38 -3.83
C VAL A 237 -18.42 -1.93 -4.84
N GLN A 238 -18.72 -3.07 -5.48
CA GLN A 238 -17.87 -3.60 -6.57
C GLN A 238 -17.81 -2.65 -7.77
N LEU A 239 -18.94 -2.02 -8.12
CA LEU A 239 -19.01 -1.01 -9.18
C LEU A 239 -18.25 0.27 -8.83
N GLU A 240 -18.36 0.75 -7.59
CA GLU A 240 -17.56 1.87 -7.10
C GLU A 240 -16.07 1.54 -7.19
N ALA A 241 -15.67 0.35 -6.75
CA ALA A 241 -14.28 -0.11 -6.86
C ALA A 241 -13.80 -0.24 -8.32
N LEU A 242 -14.69 -0.54 -9.28
CA LEU A 242 -14.38 -0.52 -10.71
C LEU A 242 -14.25 0.92 -11.22
N LEU A 243 -15.19 1.80 -10.92
CA LEU A 243 -15.12 3.22 -11.32
C LEU A 243 -13.85 3.89 -10.79
N GLY A 244 -13.40 3.52 -9.59
CA GLY A 244 -12.14 4.00 -9.01
C GLY A 244 -10.88 3.62 -9.80
N THR A 245 -10.96 2.70 -10.78
CA THR A 245 -9.83 2.40 -11.68
C THR A 245 -9.70 3.39 -12.84
N TYR A 246 -10.73 4.20 -13.11
CA TYR A 246 -10.73 5.19 -14.18
C TYR A 246 -10.35 6.54 -13.60
N SER A 247 -9.09 6.94 -13.77
CA SER A 247 -8.58 8.13 -13.11
C SER A 247 -9.37 9.39 -13.48
N ASN A 248 -9.85 9.55 -14.71
CA ASN A 248 -10.61 10.74 -15.10
C ASN A 248 -12.12 10.49 -15.13
N GLY A 249 -12.58 9.45 -14.42
CA GLY A 249 -13.95 8.97 -14.55
C GLY A 249 -14.22 8.27 -15.87
N ILE A 250 -15.48 7.86 -16.05
CA ILE A 250 -15.99 7.32 -17.30
C ILE A 250 -16.88 8.39 -17.94
N PRO A 251 -16.62 8.81 -19.20
CA PRO A 251 -17.51 9.71 -19.91
C PRO A 251 -18.90 9.08 -20.07
N MET A 252 -19.96 9.89 -19.97
CA MET A 252 -21.34 9.39 -20.06
C MET A 252 -21.62 8.67 -21.40
N SER A 253 -20.96 9.06 -22.50
CA SER A 253 -21.06 8.34 -23.79
C SER A 253 -20.46 6.93 -23.76
N ARG A 254 -19.62 6.62 -22.75
CA ARG A 254 -18.85 5.37 -22.63
C ARG A 254 -19.28 4.52 -21.44
N LEU A 255 -20.48 4.73 -20.90
CA LEU A 255 -21.00 3.89 -19.80
C LEU A 255 -21.07 2.40 -20.12
N SER A 256 -21.09 2.01 -21.40
CA SER A 256 -20.98 0.59 -21.81
C SER A 256 -19.68 -0.07 -21.33
N TRP A 257 -18.65 0.72 -21.00
CA TRP A 257 -17.39 0.23 -20.42
C TRP A 257 -17.56 -0.35 -19.01
N LEU A 258 -18.64 0.00 -18.30
CA LEU A 258 -18.95 -0.63 -17.02
C LEU A 258 -19.20 -2.12 -17.18
N ASP A 259 -19.93 -2.54 -18.22
CA ASP A 259 -20.25 -3.94 -18.44
C ASP A 259 -18.99 -4.77 -18.75
N SER A 260 -18.14 -4.28 -19.65
CA SER A 260 -16.90 -4.95 -20.03
C SER A 260 -15.87 -4.93 -18.90
N GLY A 261 -15.69 -3.79 -18.24
CA GLY A 261 -14.79 -3.63 -17.10
C GLY A 261 -15.20 -4.50 -15.91
N TYR A 262 -16.50 -4.58 -15.60
CA TYR A 262 -17.02 -5.42 -14.53
C TYR A 262 -16.79 -6.91 -14.84
N LYS A 263 -17.09 -7.34 -16.07
CA LYS A 263 -16.82 -8.72 -16.53
C LYS A 263 -15.33 -9.06 -16.46
N GLN A 264 -14.45 -8.15 -16.89
CA GLN A 264 -13.01 -8.38 -16.86
C GLN A 264 -12.47 -8.50 -15.43
N LYS A 265 -12.91 -7.58 -14.54
CA LYS A 265 -12.42 -7.47 -13.17
C LYS A 265 -12.96 -8.56 -12.24
N PHE A 266 -14.25 -8.89 -12.35
CA PHE A 266 -14.92 -9.81 -11.43
C PHE A 266 -15.27 -11.17 -12.04
N LYS A 267 -14.89 -11.40 -13.31
CA LYS A 267 -15.13 -12.65 -14.05
C LYS A 267 -16.59 -13.08 -14.10
N LYS A 268 -17.52 -12.12 -13.99
CA LYS A 268 -18.99 -12.33 -14.06
C LYS A 268 -19.67 -11.13 -14.71
N SER A 269 -20.82 -11.35 -15.35
CA SER A 269 -21.59 -10.27 -15.97
C SER A 269 -22.23 -9.35 -14.93
N LEU A 270 -22.41 -8.08 -15.31
CA LEU A 270 -23.16 -7.11 -14.51
C LEU A 270 -24.66 -7.33 -14.73
N ASP A 271 -25.29 -8.09 -13.83
CA ASP A 271 -26.73 -8.30 -13.88
C ASP A 271 -27.48 -7.10 -13.28
N ARG A 272 -27.82 -6.15 -14.17
CA ARG A 272 -28.56 -4.92 -13.85
C ARG A 272 -29.97 -5.17 -13.33
N ARG A 273 -30.63 -6.24 -13.77
CA ARG A 273 -32.01 -6.54 -13.34
C ARG A 273 -32.05 -6.87 -11.85
N SER A 274 -31.07 -7.61 -11.34
CA SER A 274 -30.93 -7.82 -9.88
C SER A 274 -30.67 -6.54 -9.09
N LEU A 275 -30.14 -5.50 -9.74
CA LEU A 275 -29.94 -4.18 -9.15
C LEU A 275 -31.19 -3.29 -9.28
N GLY A 276 -32.26 -3.79 -9.91
CA GLY A 276 -33.50 -3.05 -10.15
C GLY A 276 -33.32 -1.87 -11.12
N VAL A 277 -32.43 -2.00 -12.10
CA VAL A 277 -32.19 -1.00 -13.15
C VAL A 277 -32.12 -1.65 -14.53
N ASN A 278 -32.51 -0.92 -15.57
CA ASN A 278 -32.62 -1.46 -16.93
C ASN A 278 -31.38 -1.17 -17.80
N ASN A 279 -30.62 -0.12 -17.49
CA ASN A 279 -29.45 0.32 -18.26
C ASN A 279 -28.38 0.96 -17.38
N ASN A 280 -27.21 1.25 -17.95
CA ASN A 280 -26.08 1.82 -17.19
C ASN A 280 -26.34 3.26 -16.71
N LYS A 281 -27.19 4.02 -17.41
CA LYS A 281 -27.54 5.39 -17.01
C LYS A 281 -28.35 5.38 -15.72
N GLU A 282 -29.39 4.55 -15.65
CA GLU A 282 -30.18 4.33 -14.43
C GLU A 282 -29.34 3.79 -13.28
N LEU A 283 -28.41 2.87 -13.56
CA LEU A 283 -27.49 2.34 -12.55
C LEU A 283 -26.64 3.44 -11.92
N VAL A 284 -26.02 4.26 -12.75
CA VAL A 284 -25.17 5.36 -12.30
C VAL A 284 -25.98 6.42 -11.56
N GLU A 285 -27.18 6.76 -12.02
CA GLU A 285 -28.08 7.68 -11.31
C GLU A 285 -28.47 7.11 -9.94
N LYS A 286 -28.75 5.81 -9.85
CA LYS A 286 -29.00 5.12 -8.58
C LYS A 286 -27.80 5.19 -7.64
N MET A 287 -26.58 5.06 -8.17
CA MET A 287 -25.34 5.25 -7.38
C MET A 287 -25.17 6.71 -6.94
N ARG A 288 -25.56 7.68 -7.78
CA ARG A 288 -25.52 9.11 -7.46
C ARG A 288 -26.50 9.46 -6.34
N CYS A 289 -27.72 8.94 -6.37
CA CYS A 289 -28.70 9.11 -5.28
C CYS A 289 -28.20 8.54 -3.95
N LYS A 290 -27.29 7.56 -3.97
CA LYS A 290 -26.62 7.01 -2.78
C LYS A 290 -25.33 7.75 -2.40
N GLY A 291 -24.96 8.83 -3.11
CA GLY A 291 -23.73 9.58 -2.87
C GLY A 291 -22.45 8.83 -3.23
N MET A 292 -22.53 7.73 -3.97
CA MET A 292 -21.35 6.90 -4.31
C MET A 292 -20.58 7.45 -5.51
N VAL A 293 -21.25 8.20 -6.38
CA VAL A 293 -20.67 8.81 -7.57
C VAL A 293 -21.07 10.28 -7.69
N VAL A 294 -20.24 11.05 -8.36
CA VAL A 294 -20.48 12.44 -8.73
C VAL A 294 -20.37 12.58 -10.24
N PHE A 295 -21.11 13.54 -10.79
CA PHE A 295 -21.02 13.92 -12.19
C PHE A 295 -20.22 15.21 -12.31
N VAL A 296 -19.26 15.20 -13.21
CA VAL A 296 -18.30 16.30 -13.40
C VAL A 296 -18.25 16.62 -14.87
N LYS A 297 -18.41 17.89 -15.22
CA LYS A 297 -18.33 18.32 -16.61
C LYS A 297 -16.87 18.47 -17.03
N GLY A 298 -16.48 17.78 -18.10
CA GLY A 298 -15.17 17.92 -18.72
C GLY A 298 -15.03 19.21 -19.52
N SER A 299 -13.81 19.52 -19.95
CA SER A 299 -13.52 20.68 -20.81
C SER A 299 -14.14 20.58 -22.20
N ASP A 300 -14.54 19.38 -22.60
CA ASP A 300 -15.27 19.06 -23.84
C ASP A 300 -16.80 19.12 -23.67
N GLU A 301 -17.27 19.68 -22.55
CA GLU A 301 -18.67 19.72 -22.12
C GLU A 301 -19.29 18.33 -21.86
N GLU A 302 -18.50 17.25 -21.98
CA GLU A 302 -18.96 15.89 -21.71
C GLU A 302 -18.99 15.62 -20.20
N GLU A 303 -20.13 15.13 -19.71
CA GLU A 303 -20.29 14.73 -18.32
C GLU A 303 -19.56 13.40 -18.06
N HIS A 304 -18.78 13.37 -16.98
CA HIS A 304 -18.00 12.23 -16.55
C HIS A 304 -18.51 11.73 -15.20
N VAL A 305 -18.56 10.40 -15.05
CA VAL A 305 -18.93 9.72 -13.82
C VAL A 305 -17.69 9.34 -13.05
N MET A 306 -17.58 9.85 -11.82
CA MET A 306 -16.48 9.52 -10.91
C MET A 306 -17.01 9.01 -9.59
N THR A 307 -16.26 8.15 -8.91
CA THR A 307 -16.60 7.80 -7.52
C THR A 307 -16.44 9.03 -6.62
N ALA A 308 -17.43 9.31 -5.79
CA ALA A 308 -17.40 10.42 -4.83
C ALA A 308 -16.16 10.32 -3.93
N ARG A 309 -15.87 9.11 -3.42
CA ARG A 309 -14.71 8.82 -2.59
C ARG A 309 -13.37 9.21 -3.23
N MET A 310 -13.18 8.91 -4.52
CA MET A 310 -11.92 9.24 -5.19
C MET A 310 -11.80 10.74 -5.44
N VAL A 311 -12.90 11.43 -5.74
CA VAL A 311 -12.95 12.88 -5.90
C VAL A 311 -12.60 13.56 -4.58
N GLU A 312 -13.25 13.16 -3.49
CA GLU A 312 -12.97 13.64 -2.14
C GLU A 312 -11.50 13.40 -1.75
N LEU A 313 -10.99 12.19 -1.97
CA LEU A 313 -9.58 11.87 -1.69
C LEU A 313 -8.65 12.79 -2.48
N ARG A 314 -8.94 13.06 -3.76
CA ARG A 314 -8.06 13.92 -4.56
C ARG A 314 -8.11 15.38 -4.15
N GLN A 315 -9.29 15.88 -3.83
CA GLN A 315 -9.47 17.23 -3.33
C GLN A 315 -8.75 17.40 -1.99
N ASN A 316 -9.02 16.50 -1.04
CA ASN A 316 -8.52 16.63 0.33
C ASN A 316 -7.03 16.28 0.46
N VAL A 317 -6.52 15.31 -0.30
CA VAL A 317 -5.13 14.83 -0.14
C VAL A 317 -4.17 15.47 -1.15
N PHE A 318 -4.57 15.67 -2.40
CA PHE A 318 -3.65 16.16 -3.42
C PHE A 318 -3.84 17.64 -3.71
N LEU A 319 -5.08 18.07 -3.99
CA LEU A 319 -5.35 19.44 -4.38
C LEU A 319 -5.07 20.40 -3.23
N LYS A 320 -5.70 20.15 -2.08
CA LYS A 320 -5.59 20.98 -0.88
C LYS A 320 -4.12 21.21 -0.51
N LEU A 321 -3.30 20.15 -0.56
CA LEU A 321 -1.86 20.23 -0.26
C LEU A 321 -1.14 21.14 -1.25
N ASN A 322 -1.33 20.88 -2.55
CA ASN A 322 -0.67 21.64 -3.60
C ASN A 322 -1.09 23.12 -3.55
N VAL A 323 -2.36 23.41 -3.25
CA VAL A 323 -2.85 24.79 -3.11
C VAL A 323 -2.26 25.47 -1.88
N GLN A 324 -2.17 24.80 -0.73
CA GLN A 324 -1.50 25.35 0.46
C GLN A 324 -0.02 25.63 0.19
N LYS A 325 0.70 24.71 -0.46
CA LYS A 325 2.11 24.89 -0.85
C LYS A 325 2.28 26.05 -1.82
N LEU A 326 1.37 26.18 -2.78
CA LEU A 326 1.36 27.27 -3.74
C LEU A 326 1.14 28.61 -3.03
N LEU A 327 0.16 28.71 -2.14
CA LEU A 327 -0.10 29.92 -1.36
C LEU A 327 1.10 30.31 -0.48
N ARG A 328 1.72 29.36 0.24
CA ARG A 328 2.91 29.63 1.06
C ARG A 328 4.05 30.25 0.24
N ARG A 329 4.32 29.68 -0.95
CA ARG A 329 5.37 30.18 -1.85
C ARG A 329 5.11 31.58 -2.39
N HIS A 330 3.84 31.98 -2.43
CA HIS A 330 3.40 33.29 -2.89
C HIS A 330 2.98 34.20 -1.71
N SER A 331 3.60 34.03 -0.53
CA SER A 331 3.36 34.89 0.65
C SER A 331 1.88 34.94 1.09
N GLY A 332 1.15 33.85 0.85
CA GLY A 332 -0.26 33.70 1.20
C GLY A 332 -1.23 34.35 0.23
N GLU A 333 -0.79 34.96 -0.88
CA GLU A 333 -1.67 35.68 -1.81
C GLU A 333 -1.28 35.47 -3.28
N ILE A 334 -2.27 35.15 -4.13
CA ILE A 334 -2.08 34.97 -5.57
C ILE A 334 -3.21 35.67 -6.31
N LYS A 335 -2.89 36.44 -7.35
CA LYS A 335 -3.91 37.00 -8.25
C LYS A 335 -4.71 35.87 -8.90
N PHE A 336 -6.03 36.00 -8.90
CA PHE A 336 -6.94 34.95 -9.41
C PHE A 336 -6.57 34.51 -10.83
N GLU A 337 -6.34 35.47 -11.73
CA GLU A 337 -5.93 35.24 -13.13
C GLU A 337 -4.53 34.57 -13.29
N SER A 338 -3.68 34.67 -12.26
CA SER A 338 -2.31 34.12 -12.29
C SER A 338 -2.21 32.77 -11.61
N PHE A 339 -3.30 32.24 -11.04
CA PHE A 339 -3.26 31.03 -10.21
C PHE A 339 -2.80 29.80 -11.00
N GLU A 340 -3.40 29.52 -12.14
CA GLU A 340 -3.06 28.34 -12.96
C GLU A 340 -1.63 28.40 -13.47
N VAL A 341 -1.16 29.57 -13.90
CA VAL A 341 0.22 29.80 -14.35
C VAL A 341 1.20 29.57 -13.19
N SER A 342 0.86 30.02 -12.00
CA SER A 342 1.67 29.82 -10.80
C SER A 342 1.71 28.35 -10.40
N TYR A 343 0.56 27.66 -10.46
CA TYR A 343 0.46 26.23 -10.22
C TYR A 343 1.32 25.43 -11.21
N GLU A 344 1.19 25.67 -12.52
CA GLU A 344 1.98 24.99 -13.55
C GLU A 344 3.47 25.27 -13.39
N LYS A 345 3.84 26.52 -13.08
CA LYS A 345 5.24 26.89 -12.84
C LYS A 345 5.85 26.15 -11.65
N GLN A 346 5.10 26.01 -10.56
CA GLN A 346 5.56 25.34 -9.34
C GLN A 346 5.62 23.82 -9.50
N PHE A 347 4.54 23.19 -9.97
CA PHE A 347 4.42 21.72 -10.00
C PHE A 347 4.81 21.09 -11.34
N LYS A 348 5.17 21.90 -12.35
CA LYS A 348 5.51 21.46 -13.71
C LYS A 348 4.40 20.64 -14.38
N VAL A 349 3.16 20.89 -13.98
CA VAL A 349 1.96 20.21 -14.50
C VAL A 349 0.79 21.19 -14.55
N LYS A 350 0.04 21.15 -15.64
CA LYS A 350 -1.21 21.91 -15.77
C LYS A 350 -2.24 21.42 -14.77
N LEU A 351 -2.96 22.35 -14.15
CA LEU A 351 -4.04 22.01 -13.23
C LEU A 351 -5.18 21.34 -14.01
N ASN A 352 -5.48 20.07 -13.69
CA ASN A 352 -6.52 19.30 -14.33
C ASN A 352 -7.77 19.26 -13.43
N TYR A 353 -8.70 20.21 -13.60
CA TYR A 353 -9.92 20.31 -12.79
C TYR A 353 -10.75 19.03 -12.81
N LEU A 354 -10.91 18.41 -13.98
CA LEU A 354 -11.67 17.18 -14.15
C LEU A 354 -11.12 16.06 -13.25
N TRP A 355 -9.79 15.94 -13.13
CA TRP A 355 -9.17 14.94 -12.24
C TRP A 355 -9.59 15.14 -10.77
N TYR A 356 -9.80 16.37 -10.35
CA TYR A 356 -10.25 16.72 -9.00
C TYR A 356 -11.77 16.76 -8.86
N GLY A 357 -12.52 16.39 -9.89
CA GLY A 357 -13.98 16.50 -9.89
C GLY A 357 -14.49 17.95 -9.85
N LEU A 358 -13.73 18.88 -10.44
CA LEU A 358 -14.03 20.30 -10.52
C LEU A 358 -14.23 20.71 -11.99
N THR A 359 -14.94 21.81 -12.23
CA THR A 359 -15.07 22.39 -13.58
C THR A 359 -14.01 23.45 -13.85
N ASP A 360 -13.72 24.29 -12.86
CA ASP A 360 -12.92 25.50 -13.03
C ASP A 360 -12.32 25.99 -11.70
N LEU A 361 -11.65 27.16 -11.76
CA LEU A 361 -11.02 27.80 -10.61
C LEU A 361 -12.03 28.30 -9.57
N ASP A 362 -13.23 28.72 -9.97
CA ASP A 362 -14.28 29.15 -9.04
C ASP A 362 -14.75 27.95 -8.20
N ASP A 363 -14.96 26.80 -8.82
CA ASP A 363 -15.31 25.56 -8.12
C ASP A 363 -14.20 25.07 -7.19
N LEU A 364 -12.92 25.19 -7.61
CA LEU A 364 -11.78 24.95 -6.72
C LEU A 364 -11.86 25.82 -5.46
N CYS A 365 -12.15 27.11 -5.62
CA CYS A 365 -12.23 28.04 -4.50
C CYS A 365 -13.40 27.73 -3.56
N LYS A 366 -14.54 27.26 -4.09
CA LYS A 366 -15.69 26.82 -3.28
C LYS A 366 -15.36 25.57 -2.46
N VAL A 367 -14.71 24.59 -3.08
CA VAL A 367 -14.36 23.32 -2.42
C VAL A 367 -13.30 23.52 -1.34
N LEU A 368 -12.32 24.40 -1.57
CA LEU A 368 -11.21 24.65 -0.65
C LEU A 368 -11.40 25.89 0.25
N LYS A 369 -12.66 26.29 0.48
CA LYS A 369 -13.00 27.49 1.28
C LYS A 369 -12.49 27.48 2.73
N ASP A 370 -12.06 26.32 3.21
CA ASP A 370 -11.46 26.13 4.53
C ASP A 370 -10.00 26.59 4.58
N ILE A 371 -9.29 26.61 3.45
CA ILE A 371 -7.88 27.03 3.36
C ILE A 371 -7.66 28.31 2.58
N LEU A 372 -8.61 28.72 1.74
CA LEU A 372 -8.52 29.94 0.94
C LEU A 372 -9.79 30.80 1.00
N VAL A 373 -9.62 32.08 0.75
CA VAL A 373 -10.69 33.07 0.53
C VAL A 373 -10.39 33.86 -0.74
N VAL A 374 -11.43 34.18 -1.52
CA VAL A 374 -11.33 35.07 -2.67
C VAL A 374 -11.77 36.47 -2.25
N GLU A 375 -10.89 37.45 -2.35
CA GLU A 375 -11.14 38.85 -2.00
C GLU A 375 -10.88 39.76 -3.21
N GLU A 376 -11.53 40.93 -3.25
CA GLU A 376 -11.14 42.00 -4.17
C GLU A 376 -10.15 42.94 -3.47
N ALA A 377 -8.94 43.05 -3.99
CA ALA A 377 -7.92 43.94 -3.45
C ALA A 377 -8.33 45.40 -3.68
N ASN A 378 -8.52 46.17 -2.61
CA ASN A 378 -8.72 47.62 -2.69
C ASN A 378 -7.35 48.33 -2.73
N PRO A 379 -7.13 49.33 -3.60
CA PRO A 379 -8.09 49.97 -4.52
C PRO A 379 -8.14 49.37 -5.93
N SER A 380 -7.34 48.34 -6.24
CA SER A 380 -7.15 47.83 -7.60
C SER A 380 -8.35 47.06 -8.18
N ARG A 381 -9.31 46.65 -7.34
CA ARG A 381 -10.47 45.78 -7.69
C ARG A 381 -10.06 44.45 -8.35
N VAL A 382 -8.83 44.01 -8.13
CA VAL A 382 -8.33 42.73 -8.66
C VAL A 382 -8.72 41.62 -7.70
N LYS A 383 -9.34 40.55 -8.22
CA LYS A 383 -9.61 39.33 -7.44
C LYS A 383 -8.30 38.64 -7.08
N VAL A 384 -8.13 38.37 -5.79
CA VAL A 384 -6.98 37.66 -5.23
C VAL A 384 -7.45 36.47 -4.41
N ILE A 385 -6.73 35.36 -4.52
CA ILE A 385 -6.90 34.16 -3.69
C ILE A 385 -5.92 34.31 -2.54
N LYS A 386 -6.43 34.39 -1.32
CA LYS A 386 -5.64 34.50 -0.09
C LYS A 386 -5.77 33.24 0.75
N ALA A 387 -4.71 32.87 1.45
CA ALA A 387 -4.79 31.88 2.51
C ALA A 387 -5.69 32.40 3.64
N VAL A 388 -6.57 31.55 4.17
CA VAL A 388 -7.33 31.87 5.39
C VAL A 388 -6.32 32.05 6.53
N LYS A 389 -6.39 33.16 7.27
CA LYS A 389 -5.44 33.48 8.36
C LYS A 389 -5.34 32.40 9.43
N ASN A 390 -6.38 31.57 9.59
CA ASN A 390 -6.39 30.43 10.52
C ASN A 390 -5.80 29.15 9.92
N ALA A 391 -5.69 29.05 8.59
CA ALA A 391 -5.00 27.96 7.89
C ALA A 391 -3.50 28.27 7.68
N THR A 392 -3.12 29.53 7.84
CA THR A 392 -1.71 29.90 8.00
C THR A 392 -1.34 29.50 9.42
N ILE A 393 -0.69 28.34 9.53
CA ILE A 393 -0.03 27.79 10.73
C ILE A 393 -0.30 28.68 11.95
N GLN A 394 -1.35 28.33 12.69
CA GLN A 394 -1.26 28.55 14.11
C GLN A 394 0.06 27.85 14.50
N GLU A 395 1.06 28.65 14.85
CA GLU A 395 2.02 28.32 15.91
C GLU A 395 1.24 28.11 17.22
N LYS A 396 0.15 27.32 17.19
CA LYS A 396 -0.52 26.83 18.39
C LYS A 396 0.51 25.94 19.03
N GLY A 397 0.96 26.40 20.19
CA GLY A 397 2.14 25.91 20.86
C GLY A 397 2.24 24.40 20.82
N ARG A 398 3.46 23.95 20.53
CA ARG A 398 4.07 22.70 20.99
C ARG A 398 3.07 21.85 21.78
N MET A 399 2.36 20.96 21.08
CA MET A 399 1.81 19.81 21.78
C MET A 399 3.03 19.00 22.20
N THR A 400 3.48 19.19 23.44
CA THR A 400 4.49 18.33 24.03
C THR A 400 3.89 16.94 24.08
N CYS A 401 4.16 16.13 23.07
CA CYS A 401 4.05 14.69 23.18
C CYS A 401 5.05 14.27 24.24
N ALA A 402 4.60 14.24 25.50
CA ALA A 402 5.38 13.62 26.56
C ALA A 402 5.67 12.18 26.10
N PRO A 403 6.93 11.73 26.08
CA PRO A 403 7.23 10.35 25.79
C PRO A 403 6.48 9.51 26.83
N GLN A 404 5.47 8.76 26.38
CA GLN A 404 4.84 7.76 27.22
C GLN A 404 5.88 6.65 27.42
N SER A 405 6.73 6.80 28.44
CA SER A 405 7.44 5.66 29.00
C SER A 405 6.39 4.80 29.68
N VAL A 406 5.85 3.84 28.94
CA VAL A 406 4.99 2.81 29.50
C VAL A 406 5.89 1.93 30.36
N HIS A 407 6.03 2.28 31.64
CA HIS A 407 6.51 1.33 32.63
C HIS A 407 5.48 0.22 32.73
N SER A 408 5.83 -0.91 32.12
CA SER A 408 5.13 -2.19 32.21
C SER A 408 4.92 -2.59 33.67
N SER A 409 3.69 -2.43 34.18
CA SER A 409 3.26 -3.10 35.40
C SER A 409 2.74 -4.48 35.05
N ASP A 410 3.35 -5.50 35.66
CA ASP A 410 3.05 -6.92 35.50
C ASP A 410 1.55 -7.25 35.58
N MET A 411 1.00 -7.72 34.47
CA MET A 411 -0.14 -8.63 34.46
C MET A 411 0.20 -9.85 33.62
N THR A 412 0.67 -10.90 34.28
CA THR A 412 0.87 -12.23 33.72
C THR A 412 -0.47 -12.89 33.44
N ASN A 413 -0.93 -12.82 32.19
CA ASN A 413 -1.97 -13.70 31.68
C ASN A 413 -1.38 -14.59 30.57
N THR A 414 -0.69 -15.64 31.02
CA THR A 414 0.21 -16.49 30.22
C THR A 414 -0.51 -17.37 29.18
N ASN A 415 -1.84 -17.43 29.18
CA ASN A 415 -2.63 -18.28 28.28
C ASN A 415 -3.06 -17.62 26.95
N MET A 416 -2.77 -16.33 26.70
CA MET A 416 -3.06 -15.67 25.41
C MET A 416 -1.89 -15.65 24.42
N LEU A 417 -0.68 -16.03 24.83
CA LEU A 417 0.53 -15.71 24.07
C LEU A 417 0.70 -16.51 22.76
N THR A 418 0.19 -17.73 22.66
CA THR A 418 0.38 -18.59 21.47
C THR A 418 -0.65 -18.44 20.37
N GLN A 419 -1.87 -17.94 20.66
CA GLN A 419 -2.82 -17.52 19.61
C GLN A 419 -2.56 -16.08 19.13
N SER A 420 -1.78 -15.29 19.88
CA SER A 420 -1.57 -13.88 19.58
C SER A 420 -0.62 -13.62 18.40
N SER A 421 0.36 -14.50 18.12
CA SER A 421 1.40 -14.20 17.12
C SER A 421 0.85 -14.04 15.70
N ASP A 422 -0.09 -14.90 15.32
CA ASP A 422 -0.65 -14.92 13.97
C ASP A 422 -1.53 -13.68 13.75
N PHE A 423 -2.33 -13.32 14.76
CA PHE A 423 -3.15 -12.12 14.73
C PHE A 423 -2.33 -10.83 14.56
N TYR A 424 -1.23 -10.70 15.30
CA TYR A 424 -0.35 -9.54 15.20
C TYR A 424 0.26 -9.42 13.80
N GLN A 425 0.70 -10.54 13.24
CA GLN A 425 1.27 -10.61 11.92
C GLN A 425 0.23 -10.24 10.86
N GLU A 426 -0.99 -10.77 10.97
CA GLU A 426 -2.12 -10.42 10.09
C GLU A 426 -2.40 -8.91 10.12
N ILE A 427 -2.46 -8.27 11.30
CA ILE A 427 -2.64 -6.80 11.40
C ILE A 427 -1.48 -6.05 10.75
N GLN A 428 -0.23 -6.43 11.03
CA GLN A 428 0.94 -5.78 10.45
C GLN A 428 0.93 -5.86 8.92
N GLU A 429 0.46 -6.98 8.36
CA GLU A 429 0.32 -7.16 6.93
C GLU A 429 -0.78 -6.28 6.32
N VAL A 430 -1.91 -6.09 7.01
CA VAL A 430 -2.94 -5.15 6.53
C VAL A 430 -2.43 -3.71 6.62
N LEU A 431 -1.79 -3.34 7.73
CA LEU A 431 -1.19 -2.01 7.88
C LEU A 431 -0.08 -1.77 6.86
N GLY A 432 0.68 -2.81 6.50
CA GLY A 432 1.70 -2.77 5.46
C GLY A 432 1.16 -2.51 4.06
N ASP A 433 -0.10 -2.86 3.79
CA ASP A 433 -0.77 -2.55 2.52
C ASP A 433 -1.07 -1.04 2.39
N PHE A 434 -1.13 -0.30 3.51
CA PHE A 434 -1.35 1.14 3.52
C PHE A 434 -0.03 1.88 3.52
N TYR A 435 0.43 2.20 2.31
CA TYR A 435 1.69 2.91 2.12
C TYR A 435 1.76 4.19 2.99
N LEU A 436 0.77 5.07 3.01
CA LEU A 436 0.85 6.30 3.82
C LEU A 436 0.38 6.11 5.28
N GLY A 437 0.24 4.86 5.74
CA GLY A 437 -0.54 4.54 6.92
C GLY A 437 -2.04 4.61 6.62
N ILE A 438 -2.85 4.20 7.59
CA ILE A 438 -4.30 4.36 7.53
C ILE A 438 -4.73 5.40 8.56
N SER A 439 -5.57 6.35 8.14
CA SER A 439 -6.06 7.34 9.08
C SER A 439 -7.10 6.71 10.02
N LEU A 440 -7.18 7.24 11.25
CA LEU A 440 -8.08 6.71 12.27
C LEU A 440 -9.57 6.84 11.88
N SER A 441 -9.92 7.84 11.06
CA SER A 441 -11.29 7.99 10.56
C SER A 441 -11.69 6.88 9.56
N HIS A 442 -10.71 6.21 8.96
CA HIS A 442 -10.93 5.18 7.95
C HIS A 442 -10.99 3.75 8.51
N TRP A 443 -11.42 3.59 9.75
CA TRP A 443 -11.54 2.29 10.42
C TRP A 443 -12.33 1.25 9.63
N SER A 444 -13.43 1.66 8.97
CA SER A 444 -14.23 0.78 8.10
C SER A 444 -13.42 0.22 6.92
N THR A 445 -12.49 1.01 6.36
CA THR A 445 -11.58 0.56 5.31
C THR A 445 -10.58 -0.46 5.84
N PHE A 446 -10.05 -0.24 7.05
CA PHE A 446 -9.19 -1.22 7.71
C PHE A 446 -9.90 -2.55 7.93
N LYS A 447 -11.11 -2.52 8.53
CA LYS A 447 -11.96 -3.72 8.72
C LYS A 447 -12.21 -4.46 7.41
N TYR A 448 -12.57 -3.72 6.37
CA TYR A 448 -12.85 -4.30 5.06
C TYR A 448 -11.61 -4.99 4.48
N ARG A 449 -10.43 -4.35 4.55
CA ARG A 449 -9.18 -4.94 4.04
C ARG A 449 -8.78 -6.18 4.82
N TYR A 450 -8.89 -6.14 6.14
CA TYR A 450 -8.63 -7.29 6.99
C TYR A 450 -9.57 -8.47 6.64
N LYS A 451 -10.87 -8.20 6.55
CA LYS A 451 -11.87 -9.22 6.15
C LYS A 451 -11.60 -9.77 4.76
N LEU A 452 -11.25 -8.92 3.80
CA LEU A 452 -10.94 -9.35 2.44
C LEU A 452 -9.68 -10.23 2.40
N LYS A 453 -8.66 -9.90 3.18
CA LYS A 453 -7.35 -10.58 3.14
C LYS A 453 -7.37 -11.93 3.88
N PHE A 454 -8.04 -11.98 5.03
CA PHE A 454 -8.02 -13.17 5.90
C PHE A 454 -9.35 -13.90 6.02
N ASN A 455 -10.41 -13.40 5.37
CA ASN A 455 -11.77 -13.93 5.49
C ASN A 455 -12.28 -14.03 6.94
N LYS A 456 -11.85 -13.11 7.81
CA LYS A 456 -12.18 -13.03 9.24
C LYS A 456 -12.67 -11.63 9.63
N SER A 457 -13.49 -11.53 10.68
CA SER A 457 -13.86 -10.22 11.26
C SER A 457 -12.90 -9.84 12.38
N LEU A 458 -12.47 -8.58 12.45
CA LEU A 458 -11.70 -8.06 13.60
C LEU A 458 -12.48 -8.15 14.93
N GLU A 459 -13.81 -8.13 14.86
CA GLU A 459 -14.67 -8.28 16.04
C GLU A 459 -14.54 -9.66 16.69
N SER A 460 -14.24 -10.70 15.90
CA SER A 460 -13.96 -12.04 16.44
C SER A 460 -12.69 -12.10 17.29
N LEU A 461 -11.88 -11.04 17.22
CA LEU A 461 -10.58 -10.90 17.90
C LEU A 461 -10.67 -9.84 19.02
N GLY A 462 -11.88 -9.38 19.34
CA GLY A 462 -12.11 -8.38 20.38
C GLY A 462 -11.61 -6.98 20.03
N VAL A 463 -11.38 -6.68 18.73
CA VAL A 463 -10.97 -5.35 18.27
C VAL A 463 -12.11 -4.69 17.50
N THR A 464 -12.78 -3.73 18.14
CA THR A 464 -13.94 -3.03 17.56
C THR A 464 -13.61 -1.67 16.97
N ASP A 465 -12.47 -1.08 17.33
CA ASP A 465 -11.98 0.25 16.92
C ASP A 465 -10.44 0.35 16.95
N PHE A 466 -9.90 1.47 16.47
CA PHE A 466 -8.46 1.73 16.49
C PHE A 466 -7.89 1.89 17.89
N THR A 467 -8.64 2.39 18.87
CA THR A 467 -8.15 2.54 20.25
C THR A 467 -7.81 1.17 20.83
N GLN A 468 -8.67 0.18 20.62
CA GLN A 468 -8.42 -1.20 20.99
C GLN A 468 -7.29 -1.81 20.15
N LEU A 469 -7.24 -1.54 18.84
CA LEU A 469 -6.13 -1.99 18.00
C LEU A 469 -4.78 -1.49 18.53
N LEU A 470 -4.67 -0.19 18.81
CA LEU A 470 -3.45 0.44 19.33
C LEU A 470 -3.07 -0.16 20.69
N ARG A 471 -4.05 -0.38 21.58
CA ARG A 471 -3.81 -1.05 22.88
C ARG A 471 -3.27 -2.46 22.69
N VAL A 472 -3.81 -3.22 21.75
CA VAL A 472 -3.40 -4.61 21.51
C VAL A 472 -2.02 -4.66 20.84
N MET A 473 -1.76 -3.77 19.86
CA MET A 473 -0.53 -3.74 19.07
C MET A 473 0.65 -3.12 19.82
N GLY A 474 0.42 -2.19 20.75
CA GLY A 474 1.48 -1.50 21.49
C GLY A 474 2.53 -0.88 20.55
N GLU A 475 3.81 -1.14 20.84
CA GLU A 475 4.97 -0.61 20.09
C GLU A 475 5.10 -1.17 18.66
N ARG A 476 4.27 -2.15 18.27
CA ARG A 476 4.30 -2.74 16.93
C ARG A 476 3.69 -1.84 15.86
N VAL A 477 3.05 -0.74 16.28
CA VAL A 477 2.48 0.29 15.43
C VAL A 477 2.97 1.66 15.87
N VAL A 478 3.01 2.59 14.93
CA VAL A 478 3.35 3.99 15.18
C VAL A 478 2.12 4.82 14.89
N LEU A 479 1.69 5.58 15.89
CA LEU A 479 0.72 6.65 15.74
C LEU A 479 1.46 7.93 15.37
N PHE A 480 1.00 8.65 14.38
CA PHE A 480 1.56 9.96 14.00
C PHE A 480 0.45 10.86 13.47
N VAL A 481 0.64 12.16 13.64
CA VAL A 481 -0.25 13.17 13.03
C VAL A 481 0.29 13.46 11.64
N GLY A 482 -0.53 13.22 10.62
CA GLY A 482 -0.18 13.58 9.24
C GLY A 482 -0.28 15.09 9.02
N GLU A 483 0.12 15.57 7.83
CA GLU A 483 0.00 16.99 7.45
C GLU A 483 -1.44 17.53 7.47
N TRP A 484 -2.42 16.64 7.58
CA TRP A 484 -3.85 16.94 7.61
C TRP A 484 -4.41 17.13 9.01
N GLU A 485 -3.55 17.21 10.03
CA GLU A 485 -3.95 17.20 11.46
C GLU A 485 -4.77 15.96 11.85
N GLU A 486 -4.76 14.95 10.99
CA GLU A 486 -5.44 13.69 11.20
C GLU A 486 -4.43 12.67 11.73
N GLU A 487 -4.89 11.85 12.67
CA GLU A 487 -4.08 10.77 13.22
C GLU A 487 -4.04 9.57 12.25
N TYR A 488 -2.85 9.05 12.02
CA TYR A 488 -2.58 7.89 11.19
C TYR A 488 -1.90 6.81 12.01
N VAL A 489 -2.19 5.56 11.67
CA VAL A 489 -1.49 4.39 12.20
C VAL A 489 -0.75 3.66 11.08
N MET A 490 0.50 3.28 11.35
CA MET A 490 1.33 2.48 10.47
C MET A 490 2.03 1.37 11.25
N SER A 491 2.37 0.27 10.59
CA SER A 491 3.25 -0.73 11.19
C SER A 491 4.62 -0.12 11.53
N ALA A 492 5.12 -0.38 12.74
CA ALA A 492 6.43 0.08 13.19
C ALA A 492 7.57 -0.44 12.30
N SER A 493 7.43 -1.65 11.74
CA SER A 493 8.43 -2.21 10.82
C SER A 493 8.52 -1.40 9.51
N VAL A 494 7.39 -0.92 9.01
CA VAL A 494 7.34 -0.06 7.80
C VAL A 494 7.88 1.32 8.11
N ALA A 495 7.48 1.92 9.23
CA ALA A 495 8.00 3.21 9.68
C ALA A 495 9.53 3.19 9.85
N ASN A 496 10.05 2.19 10.56
CA ASN A 496 11.50 2.01 10.76
C ASN A 496 12.23 1.79 9.45
N PHE A 497 11.68 0.97 8.54
CA PHE A 497 12.26 0.78 7.23
C PHE A 497 12.40 2.11 6.48
N ARG A 498 11.37 2.97 6.48
CA ARG A 498 11.43 4.26 5.79
C ARG A 498 12.43 5.21 6.41
N ARG A 499 12.45 5.30 7.73
CA ARG A 499 13.40 6.14 8.46
C ARG A 499 14.83 5.72 8.14
N GLU A 500 15.16 4.45 8.34
CA GLU A 500 16.53 3.95 8.19
C GLU A 500 17.01 3.88 6.73
N PHE A 501 16.15 3.47 5.79
CA PHE A 501 16.58 3.22 4.41
C PHE A 501 16.28 4.36 3.44
N CYS A 502 15.30 5.23 3.73
CA CYS A 502 14.94 6.34 2.84
C CYS A 502 15.38 7.69 3.41
N LEU A 503 14.98 8.02 4.63
CA LEU A 503 15.22 9.36 5.20
C LEU A 503 16.65 9.54 5.69
N LYS A 504 17.14 8.60 6.49
CA LYS A 504 18.46 8.67 7.12
C LYS A 504 19.56 8.97 6.10
N PRO A 505 19.70 8.24 4.96
CA PRO A 505 20.72 8.56 3.97
C PRO A 505 20.62 9.98 3.39
N ASN A 506 19.40 10.52 3.25
CA ASN A 506 19.19 11.88 2.79
C ASN A 506 19.64 12.91 3.84
N VAL A 507 19.28 12.68 5.11
CA VAL A 507 19.74 13.52 6.23
C VAL A 507 21.28 13.51 6.34
N GLU A 508 21.90 12.33 6.28
CA GLU A 508 23.36 12.19 6.28
C GLU A 508 24.01 12.99 5.12
N LYS A 509 23.44 12.87 3.92
CA LYS A 509 23.93 13.58 2.73
C LYS A 509 23.72 15.09 2.84
N LEU A 510 22.62 15.54 3.44
CA LEU A 510 22.32 16.95 3.67
C LEU A 510 23.32 17.59 4.62
N LEU A 511 23.63 16.92 5.75
CA LEU A 511 24.67 17.39 6.66
C LEU A 511 26.04 17.45 5.96
N CYS A 512 26.38 16.45 5.14
CA CYS A 512 27.66 16.43 4.43
C CYS A 512 27.86 17.63 3.49
N THR A 513 26.81 18.08 2.80
CA THR A 513 26.90 19.25 1.90
C THR A 513 26.96 20.58 2.66
N HIS A 514 26.49 20.60 3.91
CA HIS A 514 26.47 21.76 4.79
C HIS A 514 27.61 21.74 5.82
N GLY A 515 28.69 21.00 5.56
CA GLY A 515 29.86 21.00 6.43
C GLY A 515 29.68 20.29 7.79
N GLY A 516 28.60 19.52 7.94
CA GLY A 516 28.26 18.77 9.15
C GLY A 516 27.34 19.53 10.12
N GLU A 517 26.89 20.74 9.78
CA GLU A 517 25.99 21.54 10.61
C GLU A 517 24.98 22.34 9.78
N ILE A 518 23.74 22.46 10.27
CA ILE A 518 22.65 23.19 9.61
C ILE A 518 21.85 23.94 10.68
N GLU A 519 21.53 25.22 10.44
CA GLU A 519 20.62 25.95 11.33
C GLU A 519 19.25 25.23 11.35
N PHE A 520 18.67 25.03 12.53
CA PHE A 520 17.44 24.25 12.68
C PHE A 520 16.31 24.80 11.78
N ASP A 521 16.15 26.13 11.74
CA ASP A 521 15.13 26.82 10.96
C ASP A 521 15.39 26.80 9.43
N SER A 522 16.61 26.46 8.99
CA SER A 522 16.94 26.34 7.56
C SER A 522 16.91 24.90 7.06
N PHE A 523 16.73 23.91 7.93
CA PHE A 523 16.88 22.49 7.57
C PHE A 523 15.94 22.04 6.45
N GLU A 524 14.66 22.37 6.55
CA GLU A 524 13.65 21.98 5.56
C GLU A 524 13.91 22.63 4.20
N ASN A 525 14.23 23.93 4.19
CA ASN A 525 14.60 24.66 2.98
C ASN A 525 15.85 24.05 2.32
N SER A 526 16.88 23.77 3.12
CA SER A 526 18.09 23.09 2.67
C SER A 526 17.80 21.70 2.09
N TYR A 527 16.88 20.95 2.72
CA TYR A 527 16.44 19.64 2.23
C TYR A 527 15.75 19.78 0.87
N GLU A 528 14.75 20.67 0.76
CA GLU A 528 14.02 20.93 -0.49
C GLU A 528 14.97 21.35 -1.62
N ASP A 529 15.87 22.29 -1.33
CA ASP A 529 16.83 22.78 -2.32
C ASP A 529 17.77 21.68 -2.82
N GLN A 530 18.23 20.81 -1.92
CA GLN A 530 19.17 19.75 -2.27
C GLN A 530 18.52 18.58 -3.00
N PHE A 531 17.35 18.14 -2.56
CA PHE A 531 16.69 16.94 -3.06
C PHE A 531 15.62 17.22 -4.12
N LYS A 532 15.26 18.50 -4.31
CA LYS A 532 14.13 18.94 -5.15
C LYS A 532 12.83 18.26 -4.74
N ASP A 533 12.69 18.04 -3.43
CA ASP A 533 11.57 17.36 -2.80
C ASP A 533 11.43 17.85 -1.35
N GLU A 534 10.20 18.06 -0.91
CA GLU A 534 9.91 18.56 0.44
C GLU A 534 10.03 17.43 1.46
N LEU A 535 10.47 17.77 2.67
CA LEU A 535 10.54 16.80 3.76
C LEU A 535 9.14 16.56 4.34
N PHE A 536 8.43 15.57 3.81
CA PHE A 536 7.11 15.19 4.32
C PHE A 536 7.25 14.26 5.55
N TYR A 537 7.13 14.80 6.77
CA TYR A 537 7.34 14.06 8.02
C TYR A 537 6.41 12.85 8.18
N GLY A 538 5.13 13.00 7.82
CA GLY A 538 4.13 11.93 7.97
C GLY A 538 4.48 10.65 7.20
N TYR A 539 5.15 10.77 6.05
CA TYR A 539 5.59 9.64 5.24
C TYR A 539 6.59 8.76 5.99
N TYR A 540 7.41 9.40 6.85
CA TYR A 540 8.39 8.76 7.72
C TYR A 540 7.84 8.50 9.13
N CYS A 541 6.53 8.69 9.36
CA CYS A 541 5.89 8.64 10.68
C CYS A 541 6.54 9.58 11.70
N LEU A 542 7.02 10.73 11.25
CA LEU A 542 7.56 11.79 12.11
C LEU A 542 6.49 12.88 12.25
N THR A 543 6.55 13.64 13.34
CA THR A 543 5.62 14.75 13.59
C THR A 543 6.21 16.09 13.17
N ASP A 544 7.52 16.25 13.34
CA ASP A 544 8.24 17.50 13.14
C ASP A 544 9.76 17.23 13.12
N LEU A 545 10.54 18.31 12.98
CA LEU A 545 11.99 18.28 12.97
C LEU A 545 12.61 17.86 14.32
N ASP A 546 11.95 18.15 15.43
CA ASP A 546 12.41 17.73 16.76
C ASP A 546 12.32 16.21 16.91
N HIS A 547 11.20 15.62 16.49
CA HIS A 547 11.00 14.17 16.45
C HIS A 547 11.98 13.50 15.49
N LEU A 548 12.29 14.12 14.34
CA LEU A 548 13.36 13.64 13.45
C LEU A 548 14.71 13.59 14.19
N CYS A 549 15.06 14.64 14.93
CA CYS A 549 16.31 14.71 15.70
C CYS A 549 16.37 13.66 16.81
N GLN A 550 15.25 13.39 17.48
CA GLN A 550 15.15 12.34 18.50
C GLN A 550 15.33 10.93 17.89
N ILE A 551 14.63 10.64 16.80
CA ILE A 551 14.72 9.33 16.11
C ILE A 551 16.12 9.06 15.58
N PHE A 552 16.83 10.11 15.15
CA PHE A 552 18.19 10.02 14.63
C PHE A 552 19.24 10.56 15.60
N GLU A 553 19.03 10.45 16.91
CA GLU A 553 20.00 10.87 17.93
C GLU A 553 21.37 10.17 17.80
N ASN A 554 21.40 9.01 17.14
CA ASN A 554 22.62 8.28 16.83
C ASN A 554 23.49 8.95 15.74
N ILE A 555 22.91 9.83 14.92
CA ILE A 555 23.62 10.56 13.85
C ILE A 555 23.49 12.08 13.95
N LEU A 556 22.53 12.59 14.73
CA LEU A 556 22.24 14.01 14.95
C LEU A 556 22.46 14.41 16.40
N VAL A 557 23.01 15.60 16.61
CA VAL A 557 23.03 16.32 17.90
C VAL A 557 22.46 17.71 17.67
N VAL A 558 21.52 18.11 18.52
CA VAL A 558 20.99 19.48 18.51
C VAL A 558 21.74 20.30 19.56
N GLU A 559 22.37 21.41 19.14
CA GLU A 559 23.02 22.36 20.04
C GLU A 559 22.25 23.69 20.07
N GLU A 560 22.01 24.25 21.26
CA GLU A 560 21.47 25.60 21.45
C GLU A 560 22.57 26.52 22.00
N LYS A 561 23.26 27.24 21.10
CA LYS A 561 24.24 28.29 21.47
C LYS A 561 23.89 29.57 20.73
N GLY A 562 22.82 30.23 21.17
CA GLY A 562 22.24 31.41 20.53
C GLY A 562 21.20 31.04 19.47
N LYS A 563 21.58 30.27 18.46
CA LYS A 563 20.66 29.63 17.52
C LYS A 563 20.65 28.11 17.73
N LYS A 564 19.51 27.48 17.45
CA LYS A 564 19.38 26.01 17.45
C LYS A 564 20.02 25.48 16.16
N VAL A 565 20.97 24.57 16.30
CA VAL A 565 21.76 24.01 15.17
C VAL A 565 21.74 22.50 15.25
N ILE A 566 21.47 21.85 14.11
CA ILE A 566 21.55 20.39 13.95
C ILE A 566 22.96 20.06 13.45
N LYS A 567 23.68 19.24 14.22
CA LYS A 567 25.04 18.79 13.89
C LYS A 567 25.09 17.27 13.71
N ALA A 568 26.00 16.83 12.85
CA ALA A 568 26.36 15.43 12.76
C ALA A 568 27.11 14.97 14.03
N VAL A 569 26.79 13.79 14.56
CA VAL A 569 27.53 13.17 15.68
C VAL A 569 29.01 12.99 15.29
N LYS A 570 29.90 13.50 16.14
CA LYS A 570 31.35 13.52 15.91
C LYS A 570 31.91 12.09 15.83
N GLY A 571 32.55 11.75 14.72
CA GLY A 571 33.19 10.44 14.50
C GLY A 571 32.51 9.54 13.47
N MET A 572 31.25 9.79 13.11
CA MET A 572 30.57 9.01 12.05
C MET A 572 30.95 9.45 10.63
N TYR A 573 31.33 10.72 10.46
CA TYR A 573 31.67 11.25 9.16
C TYR A 573 33.18 11.48 9.10
N ASN A 574 33.84 10.73 8.21
CA ASN A 574 35.12 11.15 7.65
C ASN A 574 34.86 12.37 6.77
N LEU A 575 34.54 13.50 7.41
CA LEU A 575 34.59 14.83 6.81
C LEU A 575 36.07 15.06 6.50
N ARG A 576 36.53 14.52 5.37
CA ARG A 576 37.78 14.96 4.77
C ARG A 576 37.58 16.44 4.54
N LYS A 577 38.09 17.26 5.45
CA LYS A 577 38.30 18.68 5.23
C LYS A 577 39.12 18.74 3.95
N LYS A 578 38.45 18.94 2.81
CA LYS A 578 39.10 19.46 1.62
C LYS A 578 39.62 20.82 2.07
N LYS A 579 40.87 20.87 2.50
CA LYS A 579 41.61 22.12 2.59
C LYS A 579 41.45 22.76 1.21
N LYS A 580 40.72 23.87 1.16
CA LYS A 580 40.63 24.71 -0.03
C LYS A 580 42.01 25.28 -0.32
#